data_AF-A0A1W0A6M9-F1
#
_entry.id   AF-A0A1W0A6M9-F1
#
_cell.length_a   1.000
_cell.length_b   1.000
_cell.length_c   1.000
_cell.angle_alpha   90.00
_cell.angle_beta   90.00
_cell.angle_gamma   90.00
#
_symmetry.space_group_name_H-M   'P 1'
#
loop_
_entity.id
_entity.type
_entity.pdbx_description
1 polymer ?
#
loop_
_entity_poly.entity_id
_entity_poly.type
_entity_poly.pdbx_seq_one_letter_code
_entity_poly.pdbx_strand_id
1 'polypeptide(L)'
;MFSWYKGLLTVATYALFLSDVFRSGFGIEFTNRPMIEPHIYSSDGPYNYEVATLPSDHLTNLTYYTTHPSALGLLAAISLLDQAPYAPSSPNDLFGYLDQVIHRLSTYGASPWNEREHVQMAARANANAYIDGYGLLGTLTDSNVSRTTWVTHYKEFNVSTELCKDSNDRPLFCEKTWAYCSWIQISTNTCDAENLWKAIEIKVQTLLKEYPTSFIDVTTIESESDPITYSGSGVLLTRSTYEVLTLIRVRNCDIHGTTCTTQMIKDYRYEGAIAVTDVEEWYSTVRLLRVIGQGYNILRFLGLLVGVYCASLAPTFSGRLDESLRILMRIPPQVVVYSGWIPLVSYNLALMIDSTMFHSITWTTISSASFVDLAQLISIHMRNVWLLAFLVRTAVFFRIGSNWNTRTELWGVKGHCYSLISLLSFLFIVKNRSTSSVLIASWEIEPSSSVALIHPNVFTAWNTKMSGLYEEAMSILVVLGLASGLSFFYWLGPRGCDGFQRGPHVPTMPLLYFAKTHSIPYSSGILWDATFLSVSWDSDLLLPFNTYNKPNEKDRHRLMNIVALTDPLNYFWLHLHANRIVLHKYRHPSTNETFWHPLPQHKINGIHLNTDHVTLVSTSLVKRLSWLEWVDCH
;
A
#
# COMPACT_ATOMS: atom_id res chain seq x y z
N MET A 1 27.51 -9.75 -33.22
CA MET A 1 27.22 -8.31 -33.04
C MET A 1 26.21 -8.16 -31.92
N PHE A 2 26.57 -7.47 -30.83
CA PHE A 2 25.59 -7.06 -29.83
C PHE A 2 24.66 -6.03 -30.47
N SER A 3 23.36 -6.22 -30.34
CA SER A 3 22.45 -5.16 -30.75
C SER A 3 22.50 -4.05 -29.71
N TRP A 4 22.79 -2.83 -30.14
CA TRP A 4 22.93 -1.64 -29.30
C TRP A 4 21.74 -1.44 -28.35
N TYR A 5 20.53 -1.86 -28.75
CA TYR A 5 19.34 -1.81 -27.89
C TYR A 5 19.47 -2.65 -26.61
N LYS A 6 20.17 -3.80 -26.67
CA LYS A 6 20.38 -4.67 -25.49
C LYS A 6 21.31 -4.00 -24.50
N GLY A 7 22.37 -3.41 -25.02
CA GLY A 7 23.33 -2.70 -24.19
C GLY A 7 22.67 -1.54 -23.44
N LEU A 8 21.89 -0.74 -24.18
CA LEU A 8 21.16 0.39 -23.61
C LEU A 8 20.15 -0.06 -22.55
N LEU A 9 19.40 -1.13 -22.80
CA LEU A 9 18.40 -1.63 -21.85
C LEU A 9 19.05 -2.25 -20.60
N THR A 10 20.16 -2.97 -20.73
CA THR A 10 20.90 -3.51 -19.58
C THR A 10 21.44 -2.38 -18.71
N VAL A 11 22.02 -1.35 -19.33
CA VAL A 11 22.48 -0.15 -18.61
C VAL A 11 21.33 0.58 -17.93
N ALA A 12 20.20 0.76 -18.63
CA ALA A 12 19.00 1.37 -18.05
C ALA A 12 18.48 0.55 -16.86
N THR A 13 18.50 -0.79 -16.95
CA THR A 13 18.05 -1.66 -15.86
C THR A 13 18.97 -1.55 -14.64
N TYR A 14 20.28 -1.53 -14.83
CA TYR A 14 21.23 -1.31 -13.73
C TYR A 14 21.12 0.10 -13.14
N ALA A 15 20.89 1.12 -13.96
CA ALA A 15 20.66 2.48 -13.49
C ALA A 15 19.41 2.56 -12.61
N LEU A 16 18.29 1.97 -13.07
CA LEU A 16 17.05 1.89 -12.29
C LEU A 16 17.27 1.17 -10.95
N PHE A 17 17.99 0.04 -10.96
CA PHE A 17 18.36 -0.71 -9.77
C PHE A 17 19.19 0.10 -8.77
N LEU A 18 20.21 0.82 -9.24
CA LEU A 18 21.07 1.66 -8.38
C LEU A 18 20.35 2.93 -7.88
N SER A 19 19.25 3.32 -8.52
CA SER A 19 18.46 4.51 -8.16
C SER A 19 17.21 4.22 -7.33
N ASP A 20 16.93 2.96 -6.96
CA ASP A 20 15.61 2.58 -6.41
C ASP A 20 15.19 3.38 -5.16
N VAL A 21 16.11 3.59 -4.20
CA VAL A 21 15.83 4.39 -2.99
C VAL A 21 15.73 5.88 -3.30
N PHE A 22 16.55 6.40 -4.22
CA PHE A 22 16.48 7.81 -4.61
C PHE A 22 15.18 8.13 -5.34
N ARG A 23 14.68 7.19 -6.14
CA ARG A 23 13.44 7.32 -6.91
C ARG A 23 12.21 7.14 -6.05
N SER A 24 12.22 6.15 -5.16
CA SER A 24 11.03 5.79 -4.37
C SER A 24 10.96 6.52 -3.03
N GLY A 25 12.07 7.06 -2.54
CA GLY A 25 12.19 7.74 -1.25
C GLY A 25 12.67 6.84 -0.12
N PHE A 26 13.20 7.46 0.94
CA PHE A 26 13.71 6.76 2.13
C PHE A 26 12.61 6.35 3.12
N GLY A 27 11.47 7.03 3.10
CA GLY A 27 10.37 6.87 4.04
C GLY A 27 9.53 8.13 4.05
N ILE A 28 8.51 8.17 4.90
CA ILE A 28 7.74 9.37 5.18
C ILE A 28 8.38 9.99 6.43
N GLU A 29 9.09 11.11 6.26
CA GLU A 29 9.77 11.80 7.35
C GLU A 29 8.81 12.69 8.14
N PHE A 30 7.90 13.34 7.43
CA PHE A 30 6.82 14.14 8.00
C PHE A 30 5.55 13.91 7.20
N THR A 31 4.41 13.84 7.88
CA THR A 31 3.12 13.66 7.21
C THR A 31 2.64 14.91 6.47
N ASN A 32 3.37 16.05 6.57
CA ASN A 32 2.94 17.40 6.14
C ASN A 32 1.56 17.81 6.66
N ARG A 33 1.07 17.10 7.69
CA ARG A 33 -0.25 17.30 8.30
C ARG A 33 -0.06 17.96 9.65
N PRO A 34 -0.95 18.88 10.06
CA PRO A 34 -0.88 19.48 11.37
C PRO A 34 -1.19 18.40 12.41
N MET A 35 -0.30 18.32 13.40
CA MET A 35 -0.46 17.44 14.55
C MET A 35 -1.44 18.09 15.53
N ILE A 36 -2.51 17.37 15.86
CA ILE A 36 -3.55 17.79 16.81
C ILE A 36 -3.15 17.36 18.22
N GLU A 37 -2.71 16.10 18.35
CA GLU A 37 -2.18 15.48 19.57
C GLU A 37 -0.99 14.58 19.17
N PRO A 38 -0.14 14.13 20.11
CA PRO A 38 0.91 13.16 19.79
C PRO A 38 0.34 11.96 19.02
N HIS A 39 0.88 11.70 17.83
CA HIS A 39 0.43 10.66 16.89
C HIS A 39 -0.96 10.85 16.27
N ILE A 40 -1.63 11.99 16.48
CA ILE A 40 -2.93 12.31 15.89
C ILE A 40 -2.77 13.51 14.96
N TYR A 41 -3.06 13.31 13.68
CA TYR A 41 -2.88 14.31 12.63
C TYR A 41 -4.22 14.63 11.97
N SER A 42 -4.42 15.88 11.57
CA SER A 42 -5.52 16.21 10.68
C SER A 42 -5.20 15.69 9.27
N SER A 43 -6.02 14.77 8.77
CA SER A 43 -5.94 14.33 7.38
C SER A 43 -6.51 15.39 6.44
N ASP A 44 -7.66 15.96 6.82
CA ASP A 44 -8.45 16.89 6.03
C ASP A 44 -9.28 17.80 6.95
N GLY A 45 -9.53 19.04 6.53
CA GLY A 45 -10.35 20.00 7.29
C GLY A 45 -9.65 20.56 8.55
N PRO A 46 -10.40 21.23 9.45
CA PRO A 46 -11.85 21.41 9.42
C PRO A 46 -12.26 22.42 8.34
N TYR A 47 -12.97 21.94 7.31
CA TYR A 47 -13.62 22.78 6.32
C TYR A 47 -14.86 23.42 6.96
N ASN A 48 -15.06 24.72 6.73
CA ASN A 48 -16.25 25.44 7.21
C ASN A 48 -16.95 26.07 6.01
N TYR A 49 -18.21 25.73 5.80
CA TYR A 49 -18.96 26.30 4.70
C TYR A 49 -20.46 26.38 5.02
N GLU A 50 -21.13 27.30 4.33
CA GLU A 50 -22.58 27.47 4.40
C GLU A 50 -23.23 26.63 3.29
N VAL A 51 -24.18 25.78 3.67
CA VAL A 51 -24.91 24.92 2.71
C VAL A 51 -26.17 25.61 2.23
N ALA A 52 -26.89 26.28 3.13
CA ALA A 52 -28.15 26.93 2.83
C ALA A 52 -28.43 28.10 3.77
N THR A 53 -28.96 29.20 3.22
CA THR A 53 -29.69 30.24 3.95
C THR A 53 -31.09 30.32 3.37
N LEU A 54 -32.09 29.95 4.15
CA LEU A 54 -33.49 29.88 3.71
C LEU A 54 -34.31 30.94 4.46
N PRO A 55 -35.24 31.66 3.80
CA PRO A 55 -35.87 31.34 2.51
C PRO A 55 -35.16 31.92 1.25
N SER A 56 -33.87 32.26 1.28
CA SER A 56 -33.19 32.83 0.10
C SER A 56 -33.20 31.87 -1.10
N ASP A 57 -33.46 32.41 -2.31
CA ASP A 57 -33.55 31.70 -3.60
C ASP A 57 -32.21 31.11 -4.11
N HIS A 58 -31.19 30.97 -3.26
CA HIS A 58 -29.95 30.36 -3.69
C HIS A 58 -30.17 28.86 -3.92
N LEU A 59 -29.83 28.39 -5.13
CA LEU A 59 -29.89 26.99 -5.53
C LEU A 59 -29.03 26.13 -4.58
N THR A 60 -29.67 25.52 -3.60
CA THR A 60 -29.04 24.59 -2.65
C THR A 60 -28.93 23.21 -3.29
N ASN A 61 -27.75 22.61 -3.26
CA ASN A 61 -27.57 21.24 -3.72
C ASN A 61 -28.23 20.26 -2.73
N LEU A 62 -29.34 19.63 -3.14
CA LEU A 62 -30.11 18.71 -2.30
C LEU A 62 -29.33 17.46 -1.86
N THR A 63 -28.19 17.16 -2.48
CA THR A 63 -27.33 16.03 -2.08
C THR A 63 -26.86 16.16 -0.64
N TYR A 64 -26.67 17.37 -0.11
CA TYR A 64 -26.31 17.63 1.28
C TYR A 64 -27.33 17.16 2.31
N TYR A 65 -28.57 16.85 1.90
CA TYR A 65 -29.62 16.35 2.79
C TYR A 65 -29.99 14.90 2.53
N THR A 66 -29.32 14.24 1.58
CA THR A 66 -29.71 12.90 1.10
C THR A 66 -28.54 11.94 0.97
N THR A 67 -27.47 12.33 0.28
CA THR A 67 -26.44 11.40 -0.25
C THR A 67 -25.00 11.87 -0.04
N HIS A 68 -24.82 13.10 0.46
CA HIS A 68 -23.51 13.62 0.84
C HIS A 68 -23.09 13.05 2.21
N PRO A 69 -21.80 12.72 2.43
CA PRO A 69 -21.29 12.22 3.70
C PRO A 69 -21.80 12.99 4.93
N SER A 70 -21.72 14.31 4.87
CA SER A 70 -22.19 15.28 5.88
C SER A 70 -23.68 15.19 6.26
N ALA A 71 -24.47 14.47 5.47
CA ALA A 71 -25.89 14.25 5.72
C ALA A 71 -26.13 13.10 6.69
N LEU A 72 -25.14 12.22 6.92
CA LEU A 72 -25.34 10.99 7.68
C LEU A 72 -25.73 11.25 9.12
N GLY A 73 -25.11 12.23 9.79
CA GLY A 73 -25.51 12.63 11.14
C GLY A 73 -26.96 13.11 11.19
N LEU A 74 -27.36 13.95 10.23
CA LEU A 74 -28.74 14.44 10.12
C LEU A 74 -29.74 13.31 9.87
N LEU A 75 -29.45 12.43 8.91
CA LEU A 75 -30.30 11.30 8.55
C LEU A 75 -30.42 10.29 9.71
N ALA A 76 -29.31 10.06 10.43
CA ALA A 76 -29.30 9.23 11.62
C ALA A 76 -30.23 9.78 12.70
N ALA A 77 -30.18 11.09 12.97
CA ALA A 77 -31.06 11.74 13.92
C ALA A 77 -32.53 11.68 13.49
N ILE A 78 -32.80 11.97 12.21
CA ILE A 78 -34.16 11.96 11.66
C ILE A 78 -34.79 10.57 11.68
N SER A 79 -34.01 9.52 11.43
CA SER A 79 -34.51 8.14 11.36
C SER A 79 -35.05 7.61 12.69
N LEU A 80 -34.74 8.25 13.81
CA LEU A 80 -35.22 7.88 15.14
C LEU A 80 -36.41 8.72 15.61
N LEU A 81 -36.86 9.69 14.80
CA LEU A 81 -38.08 10.44 15.08
C LEU A 81 -39.31 9.59 14.72
N ASP A 82 -40.29 9.50 15.62
CA ASP A 82 -41.55 8.74 15.42
C ASP A 82 -42.32 9.12 14.15
N GLN A 83 -42.09 10.32 13.64
CA GLN A 83 -42.65 10.85 12.41
C GLN A 83 -41.57 11.60 11.64
N ALA A 84 -40.62 10.86 11.08
CA ALA A 84 -39.55 11.44 10.26
C ALA A 84 -40.15 12.29 9.11
N PRO A 85 -39.73 13.55 8.93
CA PRO A 85 -40.14 14.35 7.78
C PRO A 85 -39.61 13.73 6.49
N TYR A 86 -40.41 13.78 5.41
CA TYR A 86 -40.00 13.28 4.10
C TYR A 86 -38.78 14.03 3.59
N ALA A 87 -37.82 13.29 3.02
CA ALA A 87 -36.64 13.90 2.42
C ALA A 87 -37.04 14.92 1.34
N PRO A 88 -36.35 16.08 1.26
CA PRO A 88 -36.73 17.14 0.33
C PRO A 88 -36.55 16.67 -1.12
N SER A 89 -37.62 16.77 -1.91
CA SER A 89 -37.64 16.41 -3.33
C SER A 89 -37.27 17.59 -4.24
N SER A 90 -37.53 18.81 -3.75
CA SER A 90 -37.24 20.06 -4.43
C SER A 90 -36.63 21.08 -3.44
N PRO A 91 -35.88 22.10 -3.91
CA PRO A 91 -35.34 23.15 -3.04
C PRO A 91 -36.44 23.91 -2.26
N ASN A 92 -37.65 24.00 -2.82
CA ASN A 92 -38.78 24.68 -2.19
C ASN A 92 -39.28 23.95 -0.93
N ASP A 93 -39.12 22.62 -0.88
CA ASP A 93 -39.54 21.81 0.27
C ASP A 93 -38.53 21.89 1.43
N LEU A 94 -37.31 22.38 1.16
CA LEU A 94 -36.19 22.32 2.10
C LEU A 94 -36.44 23.13 3.37
N PHE A 95 -37.06 24.31 3.25
CA PHE A 95 -37.35 25.15 4.41
C PHE A 95 -38.33 24.46 5.36
N GLY A 96 -39.43 23.93 4.84
CA GLY A 96 -40.42 23.19 5.64
C GLY A 96 -39.84 21.90 6.23
N TYR A 97 -38.97 21.21 5.48
CA TYR A 97 -38.24 20.05 5.96
C TYR A 97 -37.35 20.40 7.16
N LEU A 98 -36.46 21.38 7.03
CA LEU A 98 -35.54 21.76 8.11
C LEU A 98 -36.26 22.32 9.34
N ASP A 99 -37.31 23.13 9.15
CA ASP A 99 -38.09 23.66 10.27
C ASP A 99 -38.75 22.54 11.08
N GLN A 100 -39.33 21.54 10.40
CA GLN A 100 -39.89 20.37 11.05
C GLN A 100 -38.83 19.52 11.75
N VAL A 101 -37.65 19.34 11.15
CA VAL A 101 -36.54 18.60 11.78
C VAL A 101 -36.11 19.30 13.07
N ILE A 102 -35.84 20.61 13.02
CA ILE A 102 -35.40 21.38 14.20
C ILE A 102 -36.48 21.34 15.30
N HIS A 103 -37.75 21.53 14.94
CA HIS A 103 -38.83 21.46 15.91
C HIS A 103 -38.94 20.09 16.58
N ARG A 104 -38.92 19.00 15.80
CA ARG A 104 -39.02 17.65 16.36
C ARG A 104 -37.82 17.27 17.22
N LEU A 105 -36.60 17.63 16.79
CA LEU A 105 -35.37 17.42 17.57
C LEU A 105 -35.39 18.24 18.87
N SER A 106 -35.90 19.47 18.86
CA SER A 106 -36.01 20.30 20.08
C SER A 106 -36.95 19.74 21.15
N THR A 107 -37.83 18.82 20.76
CA THR A 107 -38.78 18.16 21.66
C THR A 107 -38.42 16.69 21.92
N TYR A 108 -37.36 16.19 21.29
CA TYR A 108 -36.95 14.80 21.40
C TYR A 108 -36.20 14.59 22.71
N GLY A 109 -36.54 13.56 23.49
CA GLY A 109 -35.78 13.24 24.70
C GLY A 109 -36.00 14.16 25.91
N ALA A 110 -36.99 15.06 25.86
CA ALA A 110 -37.52 15.78 27.04
C ALA A 110 -38.25 14.81 27.99
N SER A 111 -37.56 13.77 28.45
CA SER A 111 -38.02 12.89 29.51
C SER A 111 -37.95 13.66 30.82
N PRO A 112 -38.99 13.66 31.66
CA PRO A 112 -39.01 14.36 32.95
C PRO A 112 -37.95 13.85 33.96
N TRP A 113 -37.15 12.85 33.59
CA TRP A 113 -36.09 12.25 34.40
C TRP A 113 -34.67 12.58 33.89
N ASN A 114 -34.55 13.31 32.77
CA ASN A 114 -33.26 13.69 32.21
C ASN A 114 -32.87 15.06 32.76
N GLU A 115 -31.79 15.15 33.55
CA GLU A 115 -31.28 16.41 34.12
C GLU A 115 -30.60 17.32 33.07
N ARG A 116 -30.65 16.95 31.79
CA ARG A 116 -30.01 17.66 30.67
C ARG A 116 -31.05 18.51 29.95
N GLU A 117 -30.78 19.81 29.79
CA GLU A 117 -31.67 20.77 29.16
C GLU A 117 -31.44 20.88 27.64
N HIS A 118 -30.21 20.63 27.17
CA HIS A 118 -29.76 20.90 25.80
C HIS A 118 -29.47 19.63 25.00
N VAL A 119 -28.88 18.60 25.59
CA VAL A 119 -28.65 17.30 24.93
C VAL A 119 -29.97 16.58 24.75
N GLN A 120 -30.47 16.57 23.51
CA GLN A 120 -31.76 15.97 23.19
C GLN A 120 -31.64 14.48 22.88
N MET A 121 -30.52 14.07 22.26
CA MET A 121 -30.44 12.77 21.63
C MET A 121 -29.00 12.31 21.38
N ALA A 122 -28.78 11.01 21.49
CA ALA A 122 -27.61 10.35 20.97
C ALA A 122 -28.02 9.11 20.16
N ALA A 123 -27.37 8.91 19.02
CA ALA A 123 -27.66 7.84 18.11
C ALA A 123 -26.39 7.17 17.62
N ARG A 124 -26.50 5.89 17.28
CA ARG A 124 -25.48 5.15 16.58
C ARG A 124 -26.01 4.75 15.22
N ALA A 125 -25.30 5.14 14.17
CA ALA A 125 -25.68 4.91 12.79
C ALA A 125 -24.70 3.97 12.11
N ASN A 126 -25.21 3.14 11.21
CA ASN A 126 -24.41 2.36 10.26
C ASN A 126 -24.65 2.93 8.88
N ALA A 127 -23.56 3.26 8.19
CA ALA A 127 -23.54 3.72 6.81
C ALA A 127 -22.74 2.75 5.93
N ASN A 128 -22.93 2.83 4.62
CA ASN A 128 -22.08 2.13 3.67
C ASN A 128 -20.61 2.62 3.75
N ALA A 129 -19.68 1.83 3.23
CA ALA A 129 -18.28 2.25 3.11
C ALA A 129 -18.13 3.35 2.04
N TYR A 130 -18.23 4.62 2.45
CA TYR A 130 -18.07 5.78 1.58
C TYR A 130 -16.71 6.50 1.78
N ILE A 131 -16.02 6.22 2.89
CA ILE A 131 -14.79 6.93 3.29
C ILE A 131 -13.63 6.63 2.32
N ASP A 132 -13.53 5.39 1.86
CA ASP A 132 -12.51 4.97 0.91
C ASP A 132 -13.15 4.69 -0.45
N GLY A 133 -12.50 5.19 -1.49
CA GLY A 133 -12.77 4.77 -2.86
C GLY A 133 -12.65 3.26 -3.06
N TYR A 134 -13.48 2.69 -3.93
CA TYR A 134 -13.44 1.25 -4.22
C TYR A 134 -12.22 0.89 -5.07
N GLY A 135 -11.33 0.07 -4.54
CA GLY A 135 -10.47 -0.77 -5.36
C GLY A 135 -11.22 -2.02 -5.81
N LEU A 136 -10.79 -2.68 -6.89
CA LEU A 136 -11.41 -3.93 -7.36
C LEU A 136 -11.36 -5.04 -6.28
N LEU A 137 -10.33 -5.00 -5.42
CA LEU A 137 -10.19 -5.88 -4.26
C LEU A 137 -11.00 -5.38 -3.05
N GLY A 138 -11.10 -4.06 -2.85
CA GLY A 138 -11.76 -3.46 -1.69
C GLY A 138 -13.26 -3.73 -1.62
N THR A 139 -13.94 -3.81 -2.77
CA THR A 139 -15.39 -4.12 -2.85
C THR A 139 -15.77 -5.47 -2.24
N LEU A 140 -14.82 -6.41 -2.09
CA LEU A 140 -15.08 -7.75 -1.58
C LEU A 140 -15.00 -7.83 -0.04
N THR A 141 -14.43 -6.82 0.61
CA THR A 141 -14.10 -6.86 2.04
C THR A 141 -14.57 -5.63 2.83
N ASP A 142 -15.29 -4.70 2.20
CA ASP A 142 -15.66 -3.45 2.85
C ASP A 142 -16.69 -3.67 3.98
N SER A 143 -16.32 -3.21 5.18
CA SER A 143 -17.20 -3.14 6.34
C SER A 143 -18.07 -1.88 6.29
N ASN A 144 -19.29 -1.98 6.79
CA ASN A 144 -20.11 -0.80 7.05
C ASN A 144 -19.40 0.12 8.05
N VAL A 145 -19.53 1.42 7.84
CA VAL A 145 -18.97 2.43 8.75
C VAL A 145 -20.00 2.73 9.82
N SER A 146 -19.65 2.43 11.07
CA SER A 146 -20.42 2.90 12.22
C SER A 146 -20.04 4.35 12.54
N ARG A 147 -21.04 5.14 12.94
CA ARG A 147 -20.86 6.51 13.41
C ARG A 147 -21.66 6.72 14.69
N THR A 148 -21.15 7.57 15.56
CA THR A 148 -21.86 8.07 16.74
C THR A 148 -22.31 9.49 16.44
N THR A 149 -23.62 9.74 16.56
CA THR A 149 -24.25 11.03 16.31
C THR A 149 -24.78 11.59 17.62
N TRP A 150 -24.53 12.87 17.88
CA TRP A 150 -24.91 13.58 19.09
C TRP A 150 -25.67 14.86 18.72
N VAL A 151 -26.87 15.04 19.27
CA VAL A 151 -27.72 16.20 18.98
C VAL A 151 -27.90 17.03 20.23
N THR A 152 -27.52 18.31 20.12
CA THR A 152 -27.79 19.32 21.14
C THR A 152 -28.65 20.44 20.56
N HIS A 153 -29.59 20.92 21.35
CA HIS A 153 -30.49 22.00 20.99
C HIS A 153 -30.50 23.07 22.08
N TYR A 154 -30.12 24.29 21.71
CA TYR A 154 -30.21 25.46 22.54
C TYR A 154 -31.42 26.28 22.12
N LYS A 155 -32.42 26.35 22.99
CA LYS A 155 -33.58 27.21 22.81
C LYS A 155 -33.24 28.63 23.27
N GLU A 156 -33.61 29.63 22.48
CA GLU A 156 -33.45 31.06 22.85
C GLU A 156 -32.00 31.43 23.22
N PHE A 157 -31.06 31.05 22.36
CA PHE A 157 -29.64 31.33 22.52
C PHE A 157 -29.35 32.84 22.56
N ASN A 158 -28.62 33.29 23.57
CA ASN A 158 -28.31 34.71 23.81
C ASN A 158 -26.80 34.94 23.91
N VAL A 159 -26.36 36.21 23.92
CA VAL A 159 -24.96 36.65 24.00
C VAL A 159 -24.25 36.17 25.28
N SER A 160 -24.99 35.91 26.37
CA SER A 160 -24.45 35.37 27.63
C SER A 160 -24.33 33.85 27.68
N THR A 161 -24.91 33.16 26.69
CA THR A 161 -24.90 31.70 26.61
C THR A 161 -23.65 31.29 25.83
N GLU A 162 -22.86 30.40 26.42
CA GLU A 162 -21.66 29.83 25.81
C GLU A 162 -21.91 28.35 25.52
N LEU A 163 -21.59 27.89 24.31
CA LEU A 163 -21.93 26.52 23.85
C LEU A 163 -21.30 25.44 24.74
N CYS A 164 -20.08 25.69 25.21
CA CYS A 164 -19.25 24.69 25.89
C CYS A 164 -19.12 24.88 27.40
N LYS A 165 -19.97 25.73 28.01
CA LYS A 165 -19.85 26.13 29.41
C LYS A 165 -20.31 25.07 30.41
N ASP A 166 -21.40 24.38 30.13
CA ASP A 166 -21.92 23.31 30.99
C ASP A 166 -21.18 21.99 30.70
N SER A 167 -20.54 21.38 31.69
CA SER A 167 -19.83 20.11 31.49
C SER A 167 -20.77 18.92 31.23
N ASN A 168 -22.00 18.97 31.72
CA ASN A 168 -22.96 17.86 31.62
C ASN A 168 -23.90 18.01 30.42
N ASP A 169 -24.00 19.21 29.86
CA ASP A 169 -25.01 19.59 28.87
C ASP A 169 -24.46 20.43 27.71
N ARG A 170 -23.30 20.01 27.20
CA ARG A 170 -22.60 20.61 26.05
C ARG A 170 -22.51 19.66 24.85
N PRO A 171 -22.23 20.16 23.64
CA PRO A 171 -21.86 19.34 22.51
C PRO A 171 -20.58 18.56 22.80
N LEU A 172 -20.45 17.35 22.25
CA LEU A 172 -19.31 16.48 22.52
C LEU A 172 -18.00 17.05 21.94
N PHE A 173 -18.06 17.77 20.82
CA PHE A 173 -16.92 18.43 20.20
C PHE A 173 -16.23 19.47 21.10
N CYS A 174 -16.90 19.96 22.15
CA CYS A 174 -16.28 20.84 23.14
C CYS A 174 -15.13 20.17 23.92
N GLU A 175 -15.13 18.83 23.98
CA GLU A 175 -14.08 18.04 24.64
C GLU A 175 -13.03 17.52 23.65
N LYS A 176 -13.21 17.77 22.35
CA LYS A 176 -12.39 17.20 21.29
C LYS A 176 -11.32 18.19 20.84
N THR A 177 -10.09 17.72 20.75
CA THR A 177 -8.94 18.53 20.31
C THR A 177 -9.00 18.92 18.84
N TRP A 178 -9.66 18.12 18.00
CA TRP A 178 -9.87 18.47 16.59
C TRP A 178 -10.79 19.67 16.38
N ALA A 179 -11.56 20.09 17.40
CA ALA A 179 -12.42 21.27 17.34
C ALA A 179 -11.65 22.59 17.52
N TYR A 180 -10.36 22.53 17.88
CA TYR A 180 -9.48 23.70 18.00
C TYR A 180 -8.92 24.08 16.63
N CYS A 181 -9.69 24.90 15.91
CA CYS A 181 -9.40 25.32 14.54
C CYS A 181 -8.00 25.94 14.39
N SER A 182 -7.56 26.75 15.36
CA SER A 182 -6.25 27.42 15.34
C SER A 182 -5.04 26.50 15.19
N TRP A 183 -5.15 25.23 15.60
CA TRP A 183 -4.05 24.26 15.51
C TRP A 183 -4.00 23.55 14.15
N ILE A 184 -5.03 23.70 13.32
CA ILE A 184 -5.28 22.86 12.13
C ILE A 184 -5.36 23.72 10.84
N GLN A 185 -5.13 25.04 10.91
CA GLN A 185 -5.23 25.92 9.73
C GLN A 185 -4.13 25.64 8.69
N ILE A 186 -4.49 24.94 7.60
CA ILE A 186 -3.60 24.66 6.46
C ILE A 186 -3.98 25.50 5.22
N SER A 187 -5.21 26.02 5.10
CA SER A 187 -5.69 26.69 3.87
C SER A 187 -6.75 27.76 4.11
N THR A 188 -7.13 28.52 3.07
CA THR A 188 -8.05 29.67 3.15
C THR A 188 -9.53 29.30 3.35
N ASN A 189 -9.92 28.03 3.23
CA ASN A 189 -11.30 27.56 3.42
C ASN A 189 -11.50 26.83 4.77
N THR A 190 -10.55 27.00 5.70
CA THR A 190 -10.61 26.39 7.03
C THR A 190 -11.34 27.30 8.02
N CYS A 191 -11.73 26.74 9.16
CA CYS A 191 -12.32 27.49 10.26
C CYS A 191 -11.43 28.68 10.72
N ASP A 192 -11.90 29.91 10.51
CA ASP A 192 -11.18 31.17 10.79
C ASP A 192 -11.20 31.59 12.28
N ALA A 193 -11.93 30.88 13.13
CA ALA A 193 -12.00 31.16 14.56
C ALA A 193 -10.90 30.40 15.33
N GLU A 194 -10.72 30.76 16.61
CA GLU A 194 -9.83 30.00 17.51
C GLU A 194 -10.29 28.55 17.63
N ASN A 195 -11.60 28.37 17.90
CA ASN A 195 -12.26 27.09 18.12
C ASN A 195 -13.63 27.04 17.42
N LEU A 196 -14.12 25.82 17.17
CA LEU A 196 -15.37 25.57 16.45
C LEU A 196 -16.59 26.24 17.11
N TRP A 197 -16.75 26.10 18.42
CA TRP A 197 -17.87 26.74 19.14
C TRP A 197 -17.82 28.26 19.03
N LYS A 198 -16.61 28.85 18.99
CA LYS A 198 -16.48 30.30 18.85
C LYS A 198 -16.90 30.77 17.47
N ALA A 199 -16.63 29.99 16.43
CA ALA A 199 -17.13 30.25 15.08
C ALA A 199 -18.67 30.25 15.04
N ILE A 200 -19.29 29.28 15.73
CA ILE A 200 -20.75 29.19 15.84
C ILE A 200 -21.31 30.40 16.60
N GLU A 201 -20.74 30.73 17.75
CA GLU A 201 -21.15 31.89 18.57
C GLU A 201 -21.04 33.21 17.78
N ILE A 202 -19.98 33.43 17.01
CA ILE A 202 -19.83 34.64 16.17
C ILE A 202 -20.94 34.72 15.12
N LYS A 203 -21.28 33.59 14.48
CA LYS A 203 -22.39 33.53 13.50
C LYS A 203 -23.73 33.86 14.16
N VAL A 204 -23.98 33.32 15.35
CA VAL A 204 -25.20 33.61 16.12
C VAL A 204 -25.23 35.08 16.56
N GLN A 205 -24.13 35.64 17.07
CA GLN A 205 -24.04 37.05 17.44
C GLN A 205 -24.27 37.99 16.27
N THR A 206 -23.86 37.60 15.07
CA THR A 206 -24.12 38.37 13.84
C THR A 206 -25.62 38.39 13.53
N LEU A 207 -26.29 37.25 13.66
CA LEU A 207 -27.75 37.15 13.46
C LEU A 207 -28.55 37.87 14.56
N LEU A 208 -28.09 37.84 15.82
CA LEU A 208 -28.73 38.61 16.90
C LEU A 208 -28.69 40.12 16.64
N LYS A 209 -27.62 40.62 15.99
CA LYS A 209 -27.51 42.03 15.57
C LYS A 209 -28.43 42.36 14.40
N GLU A 210 -28.62 41.41 13.48
CA GLU A 210 -29.48 41.57 12.31
C GLU A 210 -30.97 41.49 12.67
N TYR A 211 -31.34 40.63 13.62
CA TYR A 211 -32.72 40.37 14.06
C TYR A 211 -32.90 40.53 15.59
N PRO A 212 -32.84 41.76 16.13
CA PRO A 212 -32.79 41.99 17.58
C PRO A 212 -34.09 41.64 18.33
N THR A 213 -35.24 41.58 17.65
CA THR A 213 -36.54 41.24 18.25
C THR A 213 -36.91 39.76 18.10
N SER A 214 -36.03 38.97 17.49
CA SER A 214 -36.27 37.55 17.22
C SER A 214 -35.60 36.65 18.25
N PHE A 215 -36.15 35.45 18.41
CA PHE A 215 -35.52 34.39 19.19
C PHE A 215 -34.70 33.50 18.27
N ILE A 216 -33.47 33.18 18.68
CA ILE A 216 -32.58 32.33 17.92
C ILE A 216 -32.44 30.98 18.62
N ASP A 217 -32.70 29.90 17.91
CA ASP A 217 -32.36 28.57 18.38
C ASP A 217 -31.16 28.04 17.61
N VAL A 218 -30.34 27.25 18.30
CA VAL A 218 -29.15 26.64 17.73
C VAL A 218 -29.23 25.15 17.95
N THR A 219 -29.32 24.37 16.87
CA THR A 219 -29.20 22.92 16.92
C THR A 219 -27.84 22.53 16.36
N THR A 220 -27.05 21.78 17.12
CA THR A 220 -25.83 21.16 16.61
C THR A 220 -26.01 19.65 16.55
N ILE A 221 -25.66 19.06 15.40
CA ILE A 221 -25.67 17.64 15.15
C ILE A 221 -24.22 17.27 14.82
N GLU A 222 -23.55 16.68 15.79
CA GLU A 222 -22.21 16.15 15.64
C GLU A 222 -22.32 14.68 15.22
N SER A 223 -21.49 14.25 14.27
CA SER A 223 -21.36 12.84 13.94
C SER A 223 -19.89 12.49 13.73
N GLU A 224 -19.39 11.50 14.46
CA GLU A 224 -18.02 11.00 14.38
C GLU A 224 -18.06 9.53 13.95
N SER A 225 -17.27 9.13 12.94
CA SER A 225 -17.12 7.72 12.60
C SER A 225 -16.29 6.98 13.63
N ASP A 226 -16.60 5.70 13.82
CA ASP A 226 -15.70 4.82 14.54
C ASP A 226 -14.34 4.77 13.81
N PRO A 227 -13.22 4.82 14.55
CA PRO A 227 -11.91 4.78 13.96
C PRO A 227 -11.69 3.43 13.24
N ILE A 228 -11.37 3.49 11.95
CA ILE A 228 -11.08 2.31 11.13
C ILE A 228 -9.58 2.07 11.19
N THR A 229 -9.18 0.93 11.75
CA THR A 229 -7.76 0.56 11.87
C THR A 229 -7.33 -0.21 10.63
N TYR A 230 -6.30 0.27 9.93
CA TYR A 230 -5.72 -0.38 8.76
C TYR A 230 -4.67 -1.38 9.22
N SER A 231 -4.98 -2.67 9.12
CA SER A 231 -4.10 -3.77 9.49
C SER A 231 -3.34 -4.30 8.26
N GLY A 232 -2.12 -4.79 8.47
CA GLY A 232 -1.27 -5.34 7.39
C GLY A 232 0.05 -4.62 7.18
N SER A 233 0.42 -3.71 8.10
CA SER A 233 1.75 -3.13 8.20
C SER A 233 2.21 -3.11 9.67
N GLY A 234 3.49 -2.84 9.91
CA GLY A 234 4.06 -2.63 11.24
C GLY A 234 3.67 -1.30 11.88
N VAL A 235 3.29 -0.31 11.07
CA VAL A 235 2.79 1.02 11.49
C VAL A 235 1.31 0.93 11.84
N LEU A 236 0.94 1.53 12.97
CA LEU A 236 -0.45 1.80 13.31
C LEU A 236 -0.97 2.91 12.41
N LEU A 237 -2.07 2.64 11.70
CA LEU A 237 -2.79 3.66 10.97
C LEU A 237 -4.28 3.48 11.24
N THR A 238 -4.88 4.50 11.81
CA THR A 238 -6.32 4.54 12.05
C THR A 238 -6.88 5.83 11.50
N ARG A 239 -8.01 5.76 10.77
CA ARG A 239 -8.69 6.95 10.24
C ARG A 239 -10.08 7.09 10.82
N SER A 240 -10.45 8.33 11.13
CA SER A 240 -11.81 8.71 11.48
C SER A 240 -12.19 9.98 10.71
N THR A 241 -13.49 10.19 10.52
CA THR A 241 -14.09 11.35 9.88
C THR A 241 -15.12 11.93 10.83
N TYR A 242 -15.14 13.24 10.96
CA TYR A 242 -16.07 13.95 11.81
C TYR A 242 -16.81 15.00 10.99
N GLU A 243 -18.05 15.24 11.38
CA GLU A 243 -18.89 16.28 10.83
C GLU A 243 -19.69 16.95 11.95
N VAL A 244 -19.84 18.26 11.87
CA VAL A 244 -20.71 19.03 12.75
C VAL A 244 -21.62 19.88 11.88
N LEU A 245 -22.90 19.58 11.94
CA LEU A 245 -23.97 20.33 11.30
C LEU A 245 -24.55 21.31 12.33
N THR A 246 -24.54 22.59 12.01
CA THR A 246 -25.12 23.65 12.84
C THR A 246 -26.31 24.27 12.11
N LEU A 247 -27.51 24.05 12.64
CA LEU A 247 -28.74 24.66 12.17
C LEU A 247 -29.10 25.83 13.09
N ILE A 248 -29.12 27.04 12.55
CA ILE A 248 -29.53 28.24 13.28
C ILE A 248 -30.91 28.64 12.79
N ARG A 249 -31.90 28.63 13.70
CA ARG A 249 -33.29 28.97 13.40
C ARG A 249 -33.64 30.31 14.03
N VAL A 250 -34.08 31.26 13.21
CA VAL A 250 -34.59 32.56 13.67
C VAL A 250 -36.11 32.52 13.71
N ARG A 251 -36.68 32.74 14.89
CA ARG A 251 -38.13 32.72 15.15
C ARG A 251 -38.63 34.09 15.56
N ASN A 252 -39.78 34.46 15.01
CA ASN A 252 -40.58 35.57 15.52
C ASN A 252 -41.78 35.01 16.27
N CYS A 253 -41.82 35.27 17.57
CA CYS A 253 -42.88 34.79 18.46
C CYS A 253 -43.76 35.97 18.87
N ASP A 254 -45.06 35.69 19.02
CA ASP A 254 -46.02 36.67 19.53
C ASP A 254 -45.73 37.03 21.00
N ILE A 255 -46.32 38.11 21.52
CA ILE A 255 -46.01 38.71 22.85
C ILE A 255 -46.15 37.69 24.00
N HIS A 256 -47.01 36.68 23.84
CA HIS A 256 -47.23 35.62 24.82
C HIS A 256 -46.40 34.35 24.59
N GLY A 257 -45.53 34.31 23.57
CA GLY A 257 -44.66 33.17 23.25
C GLY A 257 -45.38 31.91 22.77
N THR A 258 -46.70 31.99 22.53
CA THR A 258 -47.56 30.84 22.20
C THR A 258 -47.56 30.47 20.73
N THR A 259 -47.43 31.45 19.83
CA THR A 259 -47.34 31.27 18.38
C THR A 259 -46.01 31.81 17.88
N CYS A 260 -45.11 30.91 17.46
CA CYS A 260 -43.83 31.26 16.87
C CYS A 260 -43.81 30.87 15.39
N THR A 261 -43.36 31.79 14.54
CA THR A 261 -43.14 31.55 13.11
C THR A 261 -41.66 31.62 12.81
N THR A 262 -41.15 30.64 12.06
CA THR A 262 -39.75 30.62 11.64
C THR A 262 -39.58 31.60 10.48
N GLN A 263 -38.67 32.57 10.63
CA GLN A 263 -38.37 33.57 9.61
C GLN A 263 -37.21 33.15 8.72
N MET A 264 -36.18 32.52 9.30
CA MET A 264 -34.96 32.14 8.60
C MET A 264 -34.34 30.89 9.22
N ILE A 265 -33.73 30.06 8.36
CA ILE A 265 -32.89 28.93 8.78
C ILE A 265 -31.55 29.05 8.05
N LYS A 266 -30.44 28.96 8.80
CA LYS A 266 -29.09 28.83 8.24
C LYS A 266 -28.49 27.47 8.57
N ASP A 267 -27.94 26.80 7.56
CA ASP A 267 -27.21 25.53 7.65
C ASP A 267 -25.72 25.78 7.42
N TYR A 268 -24.93 25.59 8.47
CA TYR A 268 -23.48 25.61 8.42
C TYR A 268 -22.92 24.22 8.71
N ARG A 269 -21.88 23.82 7.97
CA ARG A 269 -21.24 22.52 8.15
C ARG A 269 -19.75 22.66 8.39
N TYR A 270 -19.27 21.78 9.26
CA TYR A 270 -17.88 21.62 9.59
C TYR A 270 -17.48 20.17 9.36
N GLU A 271 -16.48 19.93 8.51
CA GLU A 271 -16.09 18.58 8.11
C GLU A 271 -14.58 18.39 8.19
N GLY A 272 -14.17 17.22 8.64
CA GLY A 272 -12.76 16.86 8.60
C GLY A 272 -12.52 15.38 8.81
N ALA A 273 -11.24 15.03 8.75
CA ALA A 273 -10.77 13.67 8.95
C ALA A 273 -9.50 13.68 9.81
N ILE A 274 -9.38 12.66 10.65
CA ILE A 274 -8.28 12.47 11.59
C ILE A 274 -7.56 11.18 11.20
N ALA A 275 -6.24 11.21 11.25
CA ALA A 275 -5.39 10.04 11.10
C ALA A 275 -4.54 9.87 12.36
N VAL A 276 -4.67 8.73 13.02
CA VAL A 276 -3.79 8.32 14.12
C VAL A 276 -2.68 7.45 13.54
N THR A 277 -1.41 7.84 13.72
CA THR A 277 -0.27 7.08 13.21
C THR A 277 1.05 7.30 13.97
N ASP A 278 1.84 6.24 14.07
CA ASP A 278 3.20 6.22 14.62
C ASP A 278 4.30 6.27 13.53
N VAL A 279 3.97 6.68 12.29
CA VAL A 279 4.90 6.64 11.15
C VAL A 279 6.23 7.38 11.39
N GLU A 280 6.19 8.50 12.14
CA GLU A 280 7.38 9.31 12.41
C GLU A 280 8.41 8.53 13.25
N GLU A 281 7.96 7.67 14.15
CA GLU A 281 8.85 6.82 14.96
C GLU A 281 9.55 5.74 14.11
N TRP A 282 8.83 5.21 13.12
CA TRP A 282 9.33 4.17 12.23
C TRP A 282 10.25 4.70 11.12
N TYR A 283 10.28 6.02 10.86
CA TYR A 283 11.06 6.61 9.77
C TYR A 283 12.54 6.21 9.82
N SER A 284 13.16 6.31 11.00
CA SER A 284 14.58 5.97 11.20
C SER A 284 14.86 4.50 10.85
N THR A 285 14.00 3.60 11.32
CA THR A 285 14.12 2.15 11.08
C THR A 285 13.95 1.81 9.59
N VAL A 286 12.91 2.36 8.95
CA VAL A 286 12.67 2.16 7.51
C VAL A 286 13.81 2.70 6.67
N ARG A 287 14.30 3.91 7.00
CA ARG A 287 15.44 4.52 6.33
C ARG A 287 16.68 3.66 6.46
N LEU A 288 16.99 3.14 7.65
CA LEU A 288 18.12 2.26 7.89
C LEU A 288 18.02 0.99 7.05
N LEU A 289 16.86 0.32 7.03
CA LEU A 289 16.63 -0.88 6.23
C LEU A 289 16.86 -0.62 4.73
N ARG A 290 16.34 0.49 4.20
CA ARG A 290 16.54 0.86 2.78
C ARG A 290 17.99 1.20 2.48
N VAL A 291 18.67 1.92 3.36
CA VAL A 291 20.10 2.24 3.20
C VAL A 291 20.95 0.97 3.22
N ILE A 292 20.68 0.01 4.11
CA ILE A 292 21.38 -1.28 4.15
C ILE A 292 21.12 -2.07 2.86
N GLY A 293 19.85 -2.20 2.46
CA GLY A 293 19.48 -2.91 1.23
C GLY A 293 20.13 -2.31 -0.01
N GLN A 294 20.11 -0.98 -0.14
CA GLN A 294 20.69 -0.29 -1.27
C GLN A 294 22.21 -0.27 -1.25
N GLY A 295 22.83 -0.07 -0.08
CA GLY A 295 24.27 -0.16 0.09
C GLY A 295 24.79 -1.54 -0.30
N TYR A 296 24.06 -2.61 0.06
CA TYR A 296 24.39 -3.97 -0.38
C TYR A 296 24.30 -4.11 -1.90
N ASN A 297 23.22 -3.61 -2.52
CA ASN A 297 23.04 -3.64 -3.98
C ASN A 297 24.15 -2.92 -4.74
N ILE A 298 24.59 -1.74 -4.24
CA ILE A 298 25.71 -0.98 -4.81
C ILE A 298 27.00 -1.78 -4.67
N LEU A 299 27.31 -2.29 -3.47
CA LEU A 299 28.51 -3.09 -3.23
C LEU A 299 28.55 -4.32 -4.13
N ARG A 300 27.40 -4.98 -4.31
CA ARG A 300 27.25 -6.13 -5.18
C ARG A 300 27.50 -5.77 -6.65
N PHE A 301 26.97 -4.65 -7.13
CA PHE A 301 27.21 -4.19 -8.50
C PHE A 301 28.69 -3.85 -8.73
N LEU A 302 29.35 -3.18 -7.77
CA LEU A 302 30.79 -2.93 -7.82
C LEU A 302 31.60 -4.24 -7.81
N GLY A 303 31.22 -5.20 -6.97
CA GLY A 303 31.79 -6.53 -6.92
C GLY A 303 31.66 -7.26 -8.26
N LEU A 304 30.51 -7.13 -8.92
CA LEU A 304 30.29 -7.68 -10.26
C LEU A 304 31.20 -7.04 -11.30
N LEU A 305 31.34 -5.71 -11.32
CA LEU A 305 32.25 -5.00 -12.22
C LEU A 305 33.70 -5.47 -12.05
N VAL A 306 34.15 -5.59 -10.79
CA VAL A 306 35.50 -6.08 -10.46
C VAL A 306 35.66 -7.54 -10.87
N GLY A 307 34.69 -8.40 -10.56
CA GLY A 307 34.77 -9.83 -10.86
C GLY A 307 34.78 -10.12 -12.36
N VAL A 308 34.01 -9.35 -13.14
CA VAL A 308 34.00 -9.43 -14.60
C VAL A 308 35.33 -8.91 -15.18
N TYR A 309 35.88 -7.82 -14.64
CA TYR A 309 37.21 -7.32 -15.02
C TYR A 309 38.32 -8.33 -14.75
N CYS A 310 38.29 -8.98 -13.58
CA CYS A 310 39.25 -10.02 -13.22
C CYS A 310 39.08 -11.33 -14.03
N ALA A 311 37.88 -11.58 -14.58
CA ALA A 311 37.61 -12.74 -15.42
C ALA A 311 38.02 -12.53 -16.90
N SER A 312 38.24 -11.28 -17.32
CA SER A 312 38.71 -10.96 -18.67
C SER A 312 40.14 -11.43 -18.90
N LEU A 313 40.37 -12.09 -20.03
CA LEU A 313 41.66 -12.65 -20.41
C LEU A 313 42.45 -11.74 -21.37
N ALA A 314 41.86 -10.62 -21.82
CA ALA A 314 42.52 -9.69 -22.72
C ALA A 314 43.82 -9.11 -22.11
N PRO A 315 44.88 -8.92 -22.91
CA PRO A 315 46.17 -8.44 -22.40
C PRO A 315 46.20 -6.91 -22.21
N THR A 316 45.43 -6.14 -22.98
CA THR A 316 45.43 -4.68 -22.94
C THR A 316 44.32 -4.13 -22.04
N PHE A 317 44.54 -2.97 -21.39
CA PHE A 317 43.53 -2.34 -20.53
C PHE A 317 42.20 -2.06 -21.26
N SER A 318 42.27 -1.46 -22.45
CA SER A 318 41.07 -1.19 -23.27
C SER A 318 40.39 -2.48 -23.73
N GLY A 319 41.18 -3.51 -24.06
CA GLY A 319 40.64 -4.82 -24.44
C GLY A 319 39.93 -5.51 -23.28
N ARG A 320 40.49 -5.40 -22.06
CA ARG A 320 39.85 -5.92 -20.84
C ARG A 320 38.54 -5.23 -20.55
N LEU A 321 38.50 -3.91 -20.68
CA LEU A 321 37.29 -3.13 -20.41
C LEU A 321 36.18 -3.45 -21.42
N ASP A 322 36.51 -3.60 -22.70
CA ASP A 322 35.56 -4.03 -23.73
C ASP A 322 35.06 -5.46 -23.51
N GLU A 323 35.96 -6.42 -23.22
CA GLU A 323 35.56 -7.79 -22.90
C GLU A 323 34.70 -7.84 -21.63
N SER A 324 35.04 -7.04 -20.61
CA SER A 324 34.27 -6.92 -19.38
C SER A 324 32.86 -6.40 -19.62
N LEU A 325 32.72 -5.34 -20.42
CA LEU A 325 31.42 -4.83 -20.80
C LEU A 325 30.62 -5.88 -21.57
N ARG A 326 31.24 -6.63 -22.48
CA ARG A 326 30.56 -7.72 -23.20
C ARG A 326 30.07 -8.82 -22.27
N ILE A 327 30.86 -9.21 -21.25
CA ILE A 327 30.46 -10.18 -20.23
C ILE A 327 29.30 -9.63 -19.40
N LEU A 328 29.41 -8.38 -18.92
CA LEU A 328 28.37 -7.73 -18.12
C LEU A 328 27.03 -7.66 -18.87
N MET A 329 27.05 -7.36 -20.17
CA MET A 329 25.87 -7.28 -21.01
C MET A 329 25.21 -8.64 -21.31
N ARG A 330 25.91 -9.75 -21.09
CA ARG A 330 25.33 -11.11 -21.20
C ARG A 330 24.60 -11.54 -19.94
N ILE A 331 24.96 -10.94 -18.80
CA ILE A 331 24.37 -11.28 -17.50
C ILE A 331 22.99 -10.62 -17.41
N PRO A 332 21.91 -11.41 -17.20
CA PRO A 332 20.59 -10.83 -16.97
C PRO A 332 20.59 -9.99 -15.69
N PRO A 333 20.27 -8.69 -15.75
CA PRO A 333 20.35 -7.81 -14.58
C PRO A 333 19.42 -8.25 -13.46
N GLN A 334 18.26 -8.82 -13.78
CA GLN A 334 17.26 -9.29 -12.82
C GLN A 334 17.81 -10.40 -11.92
N VAL A 335 18.73 -11.22 -12.42
CA VAL A 335 19.41 -12.21 -11.59
C VAL A 335 20.29 -11.50 -10.56
N VAL A 336 21.00 -10.44 -10.92
CA VAL A 336 21.83 -9.67 -9.98
C VAL A 336 20.97 -8.96 -8.95
N VAL A 337 19.83 -8.40 -9.36
CA VAL A 337 18.91 -7.66 -8.48
C VAL A 337 18.25 -8.58 -7.45
N TYR A 338 17.59 -9.65 -7.90
CA TYR A 338 16.69 -10.43 -7.04
C TYR A 338 17.35 -11.62 -6.34
N SER A 339 18.66 -11.83 -6.51
CA SER A 339 19.33 -13.00 -5.93
C SER A 339 20.09 -12.73 -4.62
N GLY A 340 19.97 -11.57 -4.00
CA GLY A 340 20.60 -11.29 -2.69
C GLY A 340 19.62 -11.44 -1.53
N TRP A 341 19.96 -12.18 -0.48
CA TRP A 341 19.10 -12.29 0.72
C TRP A 341 18.98 -10.95 1.47
N ILE A 342 20.08 -10.22 1.65
CA ILE A 342 20.10 -8.98 2.46
C ILE A 342 19.18 -7.90 1.85
N PRO A 343 19.26 -7.55 0.56
CA PRO A 343 18.33 -6.60 -0.05
C PRO A 343 16.89 -7.07 0.03
N LEU A 344 16.63 -8.35 -0.27
CA LEU A 344 15.27 -8.90 -0.21
C LEU A 344 14.67 -8.73 1.19
N VAL A 345 15.36 -9.19 2.23
CA VAL A 345 14.87 -9.07 3.61
C VAL A 345 14.71 -7.60 4.01
N SER A 346 15.69 -6.75 3.69
CA SER A 346 15.65 -5.34 4.10
C SER A 346 14.51 -4.56 3.44
N TYR A 347 14.31 -4.72 2.13
CA TYR A 347 13.22 -4.08 1.41
C TYR A 347 11.85 -4.65 1.79
N ASN A 348 11.75 -5.96 2.07
CA ASN A 348 10.51 -6.57 2.54
C ASN A 348 10.12 -6.10 3.93
N LEU A 349 11.08 -6.03 4.86
CA LEU A 349 10.83 -5.49 6.20
C LEU A 349 10.44 -4.01 6.13
N ALA A 350 11.11 -3.22 5.29
CA ALA A 350 10.73 -1.82 5.07
C ALA A 350 9.29 -1.71 4.53
N LEU A 351 8.95 -2.48 3.49
CA LEU A 351 7.60 -2.53 2.91
C LEU A 351 6.56 -3.00 3.93
N MET A 352 6.88 -4.01 4.73
CA MET A 352 6.02 -4.51 5.80
C MET A 352 5.78 -3.46 6.88
N ILE A 353 6.67 -2.49 7.07
CA ILE A 353 6.51 -1.41 8.06
C ILE A 353 5.67 -0.26 7.48
N ASP A 354 5.93 0.18 6.25
CA ASP A 354 5.38 1.46 5.74
C ASP A 354 4.33 1.36 4.62
N SER A 355 3.98 0.15 4.16
CA SER A 355 3.02 -0.04 3.07
C SER A 355 1.64 0.60 3.33
N THR A 356 1.03 0.42 4.50
CA THR A 356 -0.29 1.01 4.80
C THR A 356 -0.28 2.53 4.71
N MET A 357 0.79 3.17 5.18
CA MET A 357 0.85 4.63 5.18
C MET A 357 1.06 5.20 3.78
N PHE A 358 1.86 4.53 2.95
CA PHE A 358 2.02 4.97 1.56
C PHE A 358 0.69 4.93 0.80
N HIS A 359 -0.11 3.88 0.97
CA HIS A 359 -1.43 3.80 0.34
C HIS A 359 -2.43 4.85 0.85
N SER A 360 -2.27 5.34 2.08
CA SER A 360 -3.21 6.30 2.66
C SER A 360 -2.87 7.76 2.37
N ILE A 361 -1.57 8.12 2.34
CA ILE A 361 -1.14 9.52 2.10
C ILE A 361 -1.14 9.85 0.61
N THR A 362 -0.59 8.98 -0.23
CA THR A 362 -0.28 9.33 -1.63
C THR A 362 -1.45 9.15 -2.59
N TRP A 363 -2.61 8.73 -2.09
CA TRP A 363 -3.75 8.45 -2.95
C TRP A 363 -4.47 9.73 -3.39
N THR A 364 -4.13 10.23 -4.57
CA THR A 364 -4.96 11.17 -5.34
C THR A 364 -5.91 10.39 -6.25
N THR A 365 -7.17 10.81 -6.38
CA THR A 365 -8.09 10.20 -7.36
C THR A 365 -7.47 10.25 -8.75
N ILE A 366 -7.49 9.14 -9.51
CA ILE A 366 -6.84 9.06 -10.84
C ILE A 366 -7.28 10.20 -11.77
N SER A 367 -8.54 10.62 -11.67
CA SER A 367 -9.11 11.70 -12.48
C SER A 367 -8.47 13.07 -12.22
N SER A 368 -7.83 13.27 -11.06
CA SER A 368 -7.19 14.51 -10.66
C SER A 368 -5.67 14.39 -10.47
N ALA A 369 -5.09 13.20 -10.68
CA ALA A 369 -3.67 12.96 -10.50
C ALA A 369 -2.88 13.53 -11.68
N SER A 370 -1.79 14.27 -11.40
CA SER A 370 -0.86 14.67 -12.44
C SER A 370 -0.05 13.45 -12.92
N PHE A 371 0.62 13.57 -14.08
CA PHE A 371 1.52 12.51 -14.55
C PHE A 371 2.64 12.20 -13.55
N VAL A 372 3.13 13.21 -12.83
CA VAL A 372 4.18 13.05 -11.81
C VAL A 372 3.64 12.26 -10.63
N ASP A 373 2.43 12.59 -10.15
CA ASP A 373 1.78 11.87 -9.05
C ASP A 373 1.53 10.41 -9.43
N LEU A 374 1.06 10.16 -10.65
CA LEU A 374 0.84 8.80 -11.15
C LEU A 374 2.16 8.02 -11.26
N ALA A 375 3.22 8.64 -11.76
CA ALA A 375 4.53 8.00 -11.86
C ALA A 375 5.12 7.68 -10.49
N GLN A 376 4.96 8.59 -9.52
CA GLN A 376 5.37 8.39 -8.13
C GLN A 376 4.56 7.25 -7.48
N LEU A 377 3.24 7.24 -7.67
CA LEU A 377 2.35 6.21 -7.15
C LEU A 377 2.72 4.83 -7.71
N ILE A 378 2.87 4.70 -9.04
CA ILE A 378 3.36 3.45 -9.67
C ILE A 378 4.73 3.07 -9.11
N SER A 379 5.66 4.01 -8.97
CA SER A 379 6.99 3.75 -8.43
C SER A 379 6.95 3.19 -7.00
N ILE A 380 6.05 3.69 -6.16
CA ILE A 380 5.86 3.22 -4.78
C ILE A 380 5.26 1.81 -4.80
N HIS A 381 4.21 1.56 -5.58
CA HIS A 381 3.58 0.24 -5.68
C HIS A 381 4.51 -0.83 -6.24
N MET A 382 5.37 -0.47 -7.20
CA MET A 382 6.35 -1.39 -7.78
C MET A 382 7.33 -1.97 -6.75
N ARG A 383 7.39 -1.43 -5.51
CA ARG A 383 8.16 -2.03 -4.40
C ARG A 383 7.68 -3.42 -4.00
N ASN A 384 6.43 -3.77 -4.31
CA ASN A 384 5.90 -5.12 -4.10
C ASN A 384 6.66 -6.20 -4.92
N VAL A 385 7.49 -5.80 -5.89
CA VAL A 385 8.40 -6.70 -6.60
C VAL A 385 9.38 -7.39 -5.64
N TRP A 386 9.81 -6.69 -4.59
CA TRP A 386 10.68 -7.25 -3.56
C TRP A 386 9.95 -8.34 -2.75
N LEU A 387 8.65 -8.18 -2.50
CA LEU A 387 7.80 -9.19 -1.87
C LEU A 387 7.67 -10.44 -2.72
N LEU A 388 7.37 -10.28 -4.01
CA LEU A 388 7.31 -11.40 -4.94
C LEU A 388 8.65 -12.15 -5.01
N ALA A 389 9.77 -11.41 -5.13
CA ALA A 389 11.11 -11.99 -5.16
C ALA A 389 11.45 -12.76 -3.87
N PHE A 390 11.09 -12.22 -2.71
CA PHE A 390 11.33 -12.87 -1.42
C PHE A 390 10.49 -14.13 -1.25
N LEU A 391 9.21 -14.11 -1.60
CA LEU A 391 8.34 -15.29 -1.55
C LEU A 391 8.83 -16.41 -2.47
N VAL A 392 9.20 -16.07 -3.71
CA VAL A 392 9.73 -17.06 -4.67
C VAL A 392 11.06 -17.64 -4.17
N ARG A 393 11.97 -16.82 -3.67
CA ARG A 393 13.25 -17.30 -3.14
C ARG A 393 13.07 -18.19 -1.92
N THR A 394 12.16 -17.83 -1.01
CA THR A 394 11.82 -18.63 0.16
C THR A 394 11.23 -19.99 -0.24
N ALA A 395 10.33 -20.02 -1.23
CA ALA A 395 9.79 -21.26 -1.78
C ALA A 395 10.90 -22.15 -2.40
N VAL A 396 11.84 -21.54 -3.12
CA VAL A 396 13.01 -22.24 -3.68
C VAL A 396 13.93 -22.75 -2.58
N PHE A 397 14.17 -21.98 -1.51
CA PHE A 397 14.97 -22.39 -0.36
C PHE A 397 14.43 -23.66 0.29
N PHE A 398 13.13 -23.71 0.62
CA PHE A 398 12.51 -24.91 1.19
C PHE A 398 12.54 -26.11 0.24
N ARG A 399 12.35 -25.86 -1.06
CA ARG A 399 12.44 -26.91 -2.09
C ARG A 399 13.85 -27.50 -2.17
N ILE A 400 14.87 -26.65 -2.14
CA ILE A 400 16.27 -27.06 -2.18
C ILE A 400 16.64 -27.82 -0.90
N GLY A 401 16.30 -27.29 0.27
CA GLY A 401 16.65 -27.89 1.57
C GLY A 401 16.12 -29.32 1.76
N SER A 402 15.01 -29.68 1.12
CA SER A 402 14.46 -31.04 1.21
C SER A 402 15.10 -32.06 0.28
N ASN A 403 15.62 -31.65 -0.88
CA ASN A 403 15.96 -32.58 -1.98
C ASN A 403 17.15 -32.10 -2.85
N TRP A 404 18.10 -31.34 -2.30
CA TRP A 404 19.26 -30.88 -3.06
C TRP A 404 20.19 -32.04 -3.41
N ASN A 405 19.99 -32.55 -4.62
CA ASN A 405 20.99 -33.26 -5.39
C ASN A 405 21.24 -32.38 -6.62
N THR A 406 22.47 -32.21 -7.07
CA THR A 406 22.84 -31.37 -8.22
C THR A 406 22.09 -31.87 -9.47
N ARG A 407 20.87 -31.36 -9.66
CA ARG A 407 20.00 -31.70 -10.78
C ARG A 407 20.46 -30.92 -12.00
N THR A 408 20.35 -31.54 -13.16
CA THR A 408 20.61 -30.89 -14.44
C THR A 408 19.65 -29.73 -14.72
N GLU A 409 18.54 -29.59 -13.99
CA GLU A 409 17.54 -28.55 -14.21
C GLU A 409 16.88 -28.09 -12.90
N LEU A 410 16.66 -26.77 -12.76
CA LEU A 410 15.86 -26.18 -11.68
C LEU A 410 14.87 -25.17 -12.27
N TRP A 411 13.66 -25.12 -11.70
CA TRP A 411 12.64 -24.15 -12.05
C TRP A 411 12.87 -22.84 -11.29
N GLY A 412 12.92 -21.73 -12.02
CA GLY A 412 12.89 -20.37 -11.50
C GLY A 412 11.81 -19.54 -12.22
N VAL A 413 11.66 -18.28 -11.83
CA VAL A 413 10.76 -17.32 -12.46
C VAL A 413 11.53 -16.54 -13.55
N LYS A 414 10.88 -16.21 -14.67
CA LYS A 414 11.50 -15.35 -15.69
C LYS A 414 11.71 -13.94 -15.14
N GLY A 415 12.90 -13.36 -15.38
CA GLY A 415 13.29 -12.07 -14.80
C GLY A 415 12.28 -10.94 -15.04
N HIS A 416 11.77 -10.81 -16.28
CA HIS A 416 10.78 -9.79 -16.63
C HIS A 416 9.40 -10.01 -16.00
N CYS A 417 9.05 -11.23 -15.59
CA CYS A 417 7.75 -11.50 -14.96
C CYS A 417 7.63 -10.81 -13.60
N TYR A 418 8.72 -10.63 -12.86
CA TYR A 418 8.70 -9.91 -11.57
C TYR A 418 8.12 -8.50 -11.73
N SER A 419 8.70 -7.71 -12.63
CA SER A 419 8.26 -6.34 -12.89
C SER A 419 6.90 -6.28 -13.58
N LEU A 420 6.57 -7.23 -14.47
CA LEU A 420 5.26 -7.26 -15.13
C LEU A 420 4.12 -7.56 -14.15
N ILE A 421 4.30 -8.55 -13.27
CA ILE A 421 3.28 -8.90 -12.26
C ILE A 421 3.07 -7.72 -11.30
N SER A 422 4.17 -7.12 -10.84
CA SER A 422 4.18 -5.93 -10.00
C SER A 422 3.46 -4.73 -10.64
N LEU A 423 3.66 -4.50 -11.94
CA LEU A 423 2.98 -3.43 -12.67
C LEU A 423 1.48 -3.71 -12.85
N LEU A 424 1.12 -4.96 -13.19
CA LEU A 424 -0.29 -5.34 -13.38
C LEU A 424 -1.05 -5.35 -12.05
N SER A 425 -0.38 -5.62 -10.93
CA SER A 425 -1.03 -5.68 -9.62
C SER A 425 -1.50 -4.30 -9.14
N PHE A 426 -0.81 -3.23 -9.57
CA PHE A 426 -1.25 -1.85 -9.36
C PHE A 426 -2.70 -1.63 -9.81
N LEU A 427 -3.11 -2.18 -10.95
CA LEU A 427 -4.48 -2.02 -11.49
C LEU A 427 -5.58 -2.55 -10.56
N PHE A 428 -5.25 -3.46 -9.64
CA PHE A 428 -6.20 -4.05 -8.69
C PHE A 428 -6.28 -3.29 -7.36
N ILE A 429 -5.21 -2.56 -7.01
CA ILE A 429 -5.14 -1.73 -5.79
C ILE A 429 -5.71 -0.34 -6.03
N VAL A 430 -5.65 0.12 -7.28
CA VAL A 430 -6.14 1.43 -7.68
C VAL A 430 -7.59 1.65 -7.23
N LYS A 431 -7.80 2.68 -6.40
CA LYS A 431 -9.11 3.05 -5.85
C LYS A 431 -9.83 4.07 -6.73
N ASN A 432 -11.08 3.80 -7.06
CA ASN A 432 -11.98 4.75 -7.73
C ASN A 432 -12.51 5.81 -6.76
N ARG A 433 -13.35 6.74 -7.23
CA ARG A 433 -14.01 7.74 -6.39
C ARG A 433 -14.88 7.07 -5.31
N SER A 434 -14.98 7.69 -4.14
CA SER A 434 -15.95 7.31 -3.10
C SER A 434 -17.38 7.33 -3.65
N THR A 435 -18.21 6.37 -3.23
CA THR A 435 -19.65 6.37 -3.52
C THR A 435 -20.37 7.41 -2.68
N SER A 436 -21.59 7.73 -3.11
CA SER A 436 -22.56 8.44 -2.26
C SER A 436 -22.77 7.70 -0.94
N SER A 437 -22.85 8.45 0.15
CA SER A 437 -23.12 7.90 1.47
C SER A 437 -24.59 7.54 1.60
N VAL A 438 -24.87 6.36 2.14
CA VAL A 438 -26.22 5.84 2.39
C VAL A 438 -26.30 5.35 3.82
N LEU A 439 -27.30 5.84 4.55
CA LEU A 439 -27.65 5.33 5.87
C LEU A 439 -28.29 3.94 5.72
N ILE A 440 -27.72 2.94 6.39
CA ILE A 440 -28.24 1.57 6.41
C ILE A 440 -29.20 1.41 7.59
N ALA A 441 -28.79 1.86 8.77
CA ALA A 441 -29.61 1.77 9.98
C ALA A 441 -29.15 2.76 11.05
N SER A 442 -30.02 3.06 12.01
CA SER A 442 -29.76 3.92 13.16
C SER A 442 -30.46 3.38 14.40
N TRP A 443 -29.84 3.55 15.56
CA TRP A 443 -30.35 3.11 16.86
C TRP A 443 -30.08 4.18 17.90
N GLU A 444 -31.00 4.34 18.84
CA GLU A 444 -30.81 5.24 19.98
C GLU A 444 -29.77 4.65 20.95
N ILE A 445 -28.93 5.50 21.51
CA ILE A 445 -27.96 5.16 22.55
C ILE A 445 -28.10 6.13 23.71
N GLU A 446 -27.58 5.75 24.89
CA GLU A 446 -27.58 6.62 26.04
C GLU A 446 -26.79 7.92 25.73
N PRO A 447 -27.40 9.11 25.93
CA PRO A 447 -26.72 10.38 25.71
C PRO A 447 -25.77 10.65 26.87
N SER A 448 -24.65 9.91 26.94
CA SER A 448 -23.58 10.11 27.90
C SER A 448 -22.24 10.29 27.18
N SER A 449 -21.44 11.29 27.59
CA SER A 449 -20.11 11.53 27.01
C SER A 449 -19.20 10.31 27.21
N SER A 450 -19.29 9.64 28.36
CA SER A 450 -18.60 8.38 28.63
C SER A 450 -18.96 7.30 27.60
N VAL A 451 -20.24 7.14 27.27
CA VAL A 451 -20.72 6.16 26.28
C VAL A 451 -20.21 6.53 24.89
N ALA A 452 -20.30 7.81 24.51
CA ALA A 452 -19.79 8.32 23.25
C ALA A 452 -18.26 8.18 23.10
N LEU A 453 -17.49 8.22 24.19
CA LEU A 453 -16.04 8.02 24.19
C LEU A 453 -15.62 6.53 24.24
N ILE A 454 -16.37 5.69 24.94
CA ILE A 454 -16.05 4.25 25.07
C ILE A 454 -16.36 3.51 23.78
N HIS A 455 -17.49 3.81 23.13
CA HIS A 455 -17.94 3.07 21.96
C HIS A 455 -16.93 3.05 20.81
N PRO A 456 -16.39 4.19 20.34
CA PRO A 456 -15.35 4.19 19.33
C PRO A 456 -14.17 3.31 19.72
N ASN A 457 -13.72 3.40 20.97
CA ASN A 457 -12.54 2.70 21.48
C ASN A 457 -12.72 1.18 21.67
N VAL A 458 -13.93 0.70 21.96
CA VAL A 458 -14.20 -0.74 22.11
C VAL A 458 -14.43 -1.40 20.75
N PHE A 459 -15.12 -0.71 19.84
CA PHE A 459 -15.48 -1.26 18.54
C PHE A 459 -14.36 -1.12 17.49
N THR A 460 -13.33 -0.27 17.73
CA THR A 460 -12.11 -0.21 16.90
C THR A 460 -11.43 -1.56 16.73
N ALA A 461 -11.40 -2.39 17.77
CA ALA A 461 -10.78 -3.71 17.74
C ALA A 461 -11.48 -4.66 16.75
N TRP A 462 -12.75 -4.40 16.42
CA TRP A 462 -13.53 -5.20 15.49
C TRP A 462 -13.67 -4.54 14.11
N ASN A 463 -13.36 -3.25 13.98
CA ASN A 463 -13.41 -2.51 12.72
C ASN A 463 -12.00 -2.36 12.10
N THR A 464 -11.43 -3.48 11.69
CA THR A 464 -10.12 -3.54 11.04
C THR A 464 -10.26 -3.73 9.53
N LYS A 465 -9.65 -2.86 8.74
CA LYS A 465 -9.56 -3.01 7.29
C LYS A 465 -8.18 -3.55 6.91
N MET A 466 -8.15 -4.64 6.15
CA MET A 466 -6.89 -5.21 5.66
C MET A 466 -6.33 -4.30 4.56
N SER A 467 -5.11 -3.79 4.75
CA SER A 467 -4.40 -2.91 3.81
C SER A 467 -2.88 -3.15 3.86
N GLY A 468 -2.09 -2.35 3.14
CA GLY A 468 -0.64 -2.48 3.08
C GLY A 468 -0.19 -3.79 2.47
N LEU A 469 0.60 -4.56 3.21
CA LEU A 469 1.18 -5.81 2.74
C LEU A 469 0.13 -6.83 2.31
N TYR A 470 -1.04 -6.84 2.97
CA TYR A 470 -2.12 -7.74 2.62
C TYR A 470 -2.72 -7.40 1.24
N GLU A 471 -3.01 -6.13 0.99
CA GLU A 471 -3.50 -5.65 -0.31
C GLU A 471 -2.47 -5.93 -1.42
N GLU A 472 -1.19 -5.66 -1.16
CA GLU A 472 -0.10 -5.95 -2.09
C GLU A 472 0.03 -7.45 -2.39
N ALA A 473 0.03 -8.31 -1.37
CA ALA A 473 0.10 -9.76 -1.54
C ALA A 473 -1.12 -10.31 -2.30
N MET A 474 -2.33 -9.86 -1.95
CA MET A 474 -3.55 -10.29 -2.64
C MET A 474 -3.58 -9.83 -4.09
N SER A 475 -3.16 -8.61 -4.39
CA SER A 475 -3.09 -8.11 -5.76
C SER A 475 -2.14 -8.95 -6.63
N ILE A 476 -0.98 -9.34 -6.09
CA ILE A 476 -0.04 -10.25 -6.77
C ILE A 476 -0.69 -11.62 -7.02
N LEU A 477 -1.37 -12.18 -6.02
CA LEU A 477 -2.06 -13.47 -6.14
C LEU A 477 -3.19 -13.43 -7.17
N VAL A 478 -3.96 -12.33 -7.23
CA VAL A 478 -5.01 -12.15 -8.24
C VAL A 478 -4.41 -12.09 -9.65
N VAL A 479 -3.33 -11.33 -9.87
CA VAL A 479 -2.67 -11.27 -11.18
C VAL A 479 -2.16 -12.65 -11.60
N LEU A 480 -1.49 -13.36 -10.70
CA LEU A 480 -1.01 -14.73 -10.94
C LEU A 480 -2.18 -15.68 -11.22
N GLY A 481 -3.25 -15.58 -10.43
CA GLY A 481 -4.47 -16.37 -10.56
C GLY A 481 -5.15 -16.17 -11.91
N LEU A 482 -5.42 -14.91 -12.28
CA LEU A 482 -6.04 -14.56 -13.56
C LEU A 482 -5.23 -15.06 -14.74
N ALA A 483 -3.92 -14.85 -14.73
CA ALA A 483 -3.11 -15.28 -15.85
C ALA A 483 -2.90 -16.80 -15.92
N SER A 484 -2.86 -17.48 -14.77
CA SER A 484 -2.90 -18.94 -14.73
C SER A 484 -4.23 -19.48 -15.26
N GLY A 485 -5.36 -18.82 -14.93
CA GLY A 485 -6.68 -19.13 -15.44
C GLY A 485 -6.80 -18.90 -16.95
N LEU A 486 -6.34 -17.75 -17.46
CA LEU A 486 -6.29 -17.47 -18.90
C LEU A 486 -5.43 -18.50 -19.64
N SER A 487 -4.29 -18.90 -19.06
CA SER A 487 -3.45 -19.96 -19.63
C SER A 487 -4.17 -21.31 -19.64
N PHE A 488 -4.95 -21.61 -18.60
CA PHE A 488 -5.75 -22.83 -18.51
C PHE A 488 -6.87 -22.85 -19.56
N PHE A 489 -7.60 -21.75 -19.72
CA PHE A 489 -8.63 -21.61 -20.74
C PHE A 489 -8.06 -21.61 -22.16
N TYR A 490 -6.91 -20.98 -22.39
CA TYR A 490 -6.19 -21.07 -23.66
C TYR A 490 -5.77 -22.51 -23.97
N TRP A 491 -5.34 -23.27 -22.96
CA TRP A 491 -5.01 -24.69 -23.11
C TRP A 491 -6.24 -25.59 -23.32
N LEU A 492 -7.41 -25.22 -22.77
CA LEU A 492 -8.67 -25.94 -22.93
C LEU A 492 -9.43 -25.58 -24.23
N GLY A 493 -9.35 -24.34 -24.69
CA GLY A 493 -10.11 -23.82 -25.85
C GLY A 493 -10.00 -24.69 -27.10
N PRO A 494 -8.79 -25.14 -27.49
CA PRO A 494 -8.60 -26.04 -28.62
C PRO A 494 -9.20 -27.45 -28.41
N ARG A 495 -9.49 -27.87 -27.16
CA ARG A 495 -10.10 -29.18 -26.87
C ARG A 495 -11.63 -29.17 -26.89
N GLY A 496 -12.26 -28.01 -26.70
CA GLY A 496 -13.72 -27.88 -26.66
C GLY A 496 -14.36 -27.64 -28.02
N CYS A 497 -13.62 -27.05 -28.97
CA CYS A 497 -14.21 -26.58 -30.23
C CYS A 497 -13.80 -27.37 -31.46
N ASP A 498 -12.82 -28.29 -31.39
CA ASP A 498 -12.25 -28.87 -32.60
C ASP A 498 -11.82 -30.32 -32.44
N GLY A 499 -12.50 -31.23 -33.14
CA GLY A 499 -12.02 -32.56 -33.50
C GLY A 499 -10.86 -32.52 -34.51
N PHE A 500 -9.95 -31.55 -34.39
CA PHE A 500 -8.87 -31.27 -35.34
C PHE A 500 -7.52 -31.80 -34.85
N GLN A 501 -6.77 -32.33 -35.81
CA GLN A 501 -5.53 -33.04 -35.65
C GLN A 501 -4.46 -32.22 -34.92
N ARG A 502 -3.84 -32.88 -33.94
CA ARG A 502 -2.76 -32.38 -33.08
C ARG A 502 -1.59 -31.83 -33.92
N GLY A 503 -1.26 -30.56 -33.75
CA GLY A 503 0.12 -30.11 -33.86
C GLY A 503 0.93 -30.66 -32.67
N PRO A 504 2.13 -31.21 -32.87
CA PRO A 504 2.97 -31.68 -31.77
C PRO A 504 3.54 -30.45 -31.05
N HIS A 505 3.51 -30.49 -29.72
CA HIS A 505 4.19 -29.54 -28.83
C HIS A 505 3.62 -28.11 -28.77
N VAL A 506 2.44 -27.93 -28.15
CA VAL A 506 2.30 -26.76 -27.26
C VAL A 506 2.95 -27.18 -25.93
N PRO A 507 4.21 -26.80 -25.66
CA PRO A 507 4.84 -27.17 -24.41
C PRO A 507 4.02 -26.53 -23.26
N THR A 508 3.87 -27.31 -22.21
CA THR A 508 2.80 -27.25 -21.21
C THR A 508 2.67 -25.91 -20.46
N MET A 509 1.45 -25.64 -19.97
CA MET A 509 1.00 -24.54 -19.09
C MET A 509 2.01 -23.91 -18.08
N PRO A 510 2.94 -24.63 -17.42
CA PRO A 510 3.89 -24.00 -16.48
C PRO A 510 4.87 -22.98 -17.10
N LEU A 511 4.94 -22.84 -18.42
CA LEU A 511 5.92 -22.01 -19.12
C LEU A 511 5.65 -20.51 -19.18
N LEU A 512 4.50 -20.01 -18.69
CA LEU A 512 4.21 -18.57 -18.78
C LEU A 512 5.15 -17.77 -17.86
N TYR A 513 5.17 -18.13 -16.58
CA TYR A 513 5.93 -17.46 -15.52
C TYR A 513 7.20 -18.18 -15.12
N PHE A 514 7.12 -19.51 -15.04
CA PHE A 514 8.23 -20.33 -14.65
C PHE A 514 8.99 -20.78 -15.88
N ALA A 515 10.29 -20.90 -15.70
CA ALA A 515 11.15 -21.47 -16.70
C ALA A 515 12.27 -22.24 -16.03
N LYS A 516 12.75 -23.23 -16.75
CA LYS A 516 13.86 -24.04 -16.29
C LYS A 516 15.15 -23.34 -16.63
N THR A 517 16.05 -23.27 -15.65
CA THR A 517 17.47 -23.14 -15.92
C THR A 517 17.99 -24.54 -16.20
N HIS A 518 18.22 -24.83 -17.47
CA HIS A 518 18.86 -26.05 -17.95
C HIS A 518 20.34 -26.00 -17.60
N SER A 519 20.96 -27.13 -17.31
CA SER A 519 22.37 -27.34 -16.92
C SER A 519 22.94 -26.29 -15.93
N ILE A 520 22.82 -26.64 -14.65
CA ILE A 520 23.34 -25.90 -13.51
C ILE A 520 24.73 -26.44 -13.19
N PRO A 521 25.73 -25.58 -12.90
CA PRO A 521 27.07 -26.05 -12.55
C PRO A 521 27.06 -26.78 -11.20
N TYR A 522 27.91 -27.79 -11.06
CA TYR A 522 28.04 -28.57 -9.82
C TYR A 522 28.66 -27.75 -8.68
N SER A 523 29.26 -26.59 -9.01
CA SER A 523 29.63 -25.56 -8.05
C SER A 523 28.45 -25.01 -7.25
N SER A 524 27.22 -25.08 -7.78
CA SER A 524 26.02 -24.59 -7.10
C SER A 524 25.68 -25.40 -5.84
N GLY A 525 25.36 -24.70 -4.75
CA GLY A 525 25.14 -25.31 -3.44
C GLY A 525 26.41 -25.74 -2.70
N ILE A 526 27.60 -25.63 -3.32
CA ILE A 526 28.89 -25.92 -2.70
C ILE A 526 29.74 -24.64 -2.59
N LEU A 527 29.98 -23.96 -3.72
CA LEU A 527 30.75 -22.71 -3.77
C LEU A 527 29.86 -21.48 -3.52
N TRP A 528 28.57 -21.57 -3.80
CA TRP A 528 27.61 -20.47 -3.65
C TRP A 528 26.18 -21.00 -3.44
N ASP A 529 25.30 -20.18 -2.85
CA ASP A 529 23.93 -20.57 -2.49
C ASP A 529 23.03 -20.86 -3.72
N ALA A 530 22.53 -22.09 -3.82
CA ALA A 530 21.68 -22.53 -4.93
C ALA A 530 20.34 -21.77 -5.05
N THR A 531 19.88 -21.06 -4.01
CA THR A 531 18.66 -20.23 -4.10
C THR A 531 18.80 -19.03 -5.05
N PHE A 532 20.02 -18.73 -5.52
CA PHE A 532 20.29 -17.79 -6.61
C PHE A 532 19.55 -18.13 -7.91
N LEU A 533 19.15 -19.39 -8.07
CA LEU A 533 18.40 -19.89 -9.22
C LEU A 533 16.88 -19.65 -9.12
N SER A 534 16.45 -18.83 -8.17
CA SER A 534 15.06 -18.33 -8.09
C SER A 534 14.66 -17.54 -9.34
N VAL A 535 15.62 -16.89 -9.99
CA VAL A 535 15.47 -16.30 -11.33
C VAL A 535 16.03 -17.26 -12.38
N SER A 536 15.27 -17.50 -13.43
CA SER A 536 15.69 -18.34 -14.56
C SER A 536 16.74 -17.63 -15.43
N TRP A 537 17.78 -18.37 -15.83
CA TRP A 537 18.88 -17.84 -16.65
C TRP A 537 18.67 -18.02 -18.16
N ASP A 538 17.83 -18.96 -18.57
CA ASP A 538 17.72 -19.38 -19.98
C ASP A 538 16.56 -18.73 -20.75
N SER A 539 15.74 -17.93 -20.07
CA SER A 539 14.42 -17.51 -20.57
C SER A 539 14.09 -16.06 -20.23
N ASP A 540 15.06 -15.18 -20.41
CA ASP A 540 14.82 -13.74 -20.36
C ASP A 540 14.54 -13.16 -21.75
N LEU A 541 13.67 -12.15 -21.82
CA LEU A 541 13.28 -11.46 -23.06
C LEU A 541 14.51 -10.85 -23.77
N LEU A 542 15.56 -10.58 -23.00
CA LEU A 542 16.79 -9.94 -23.47
C LEU A 542 17.77 -10.93 -24.11
N LEU A 543 17.56 -12.22 -23.91
CA LEU A 543 18.40 -13.29 -24.42
C LEU A 543 17.84 -13.81 -25.76
N PRO A 544 18.66 -13.90 -26.82
CA PRO A 544 18.25 -14.58 -28.05
C PRO A 544 17.82 -16.03 -27.78
N PHE A 545 16.77 -16.51 -28.46
CA PHE A 545 16.25 -17.89 -28.35
C PHE A 545 17.30 -19.01 -28.56
N ASN A 546 18.45 -18.71 -29.19
CA ASN A 546 19.51 -19.67 -29.51
C ASN A 546 20.85 -19.43 -28.77
N THR A 547 20.88 -18.59 -27.74
CA THR A 547 22.15 -18.16 -27.11
C THR A 547 22.85 -19.30 -26.36
N TYR A 548 22.10 -20.31 -25.93
CA TYR A 548 22.56 -21.37 -25.02
C TYR A 548 22.27 -22.77 -25.55
N ASN A 549 22.61 -23.03 -26.82
CA ASN A 549 22.77 -24.42 -27.29
C ASN A 549 23.91 -25.11 -26.50
N LYS A 550 23.87 -26.45 -26.37
CA LYS A 550 24.91 -27.29 -25.72
C LYS A 550 26.38 -26.85 -25.90
N PRO A 551 26.86 -26.36 -27.07
CA PRO A 551 28.24 -25.87 -27.22
C PRO A 551 28.66 -24.72 -26.28
N ASN A 552 27.72 -23.96 -25.69
CA ASN A 552 28.01 -22.78 -24.86
C ASN A 552 27.80 -23.04 -23.35
N GLU A 553 27.70 -24.29 -22.93
CA GLU A 553 27.43 -24.66 -21.53
C GLU A 553 28.51 -24.17 -20.55
N LYS A 554 29.78 -24.30 -20.95
CA LYS A 554 30.95 -23.82 -20.19
C LYS A 554 30.90 -22.31 -19.93
N ASP A 555 30.64 -21.53 -20.97
CA ASP A 555 30.51 -20.07 -20.88
C ASP A 555 29.38 -19.67 -19.93
N ARG A 556 28.27 -20.41 -19.93
CA ARG A 556 27.16 -20.14 -19.02
C ARG A 556 27.49 -20.46 -17.58
N HIS A 557 28.10 -21.62 -17.30
CA HIS A 557 28.57 -21.95 -15.94
C HIS A 557 29.52 -20.88 -15.41
N ARG A 558 30.41 -20.39 -16.28
CA ARG A 558 31.31 -19.28 -15.99
C ARG A 558 30.55 -18.00 -15.59
N LEU A 559 29.54 -17.60 -16.36
CA LEU A 559 28.69 -16.44 -16.04
C LEU A 559 27.94 -16.60 -14.71
N MET A 560 27.38 -17.78 -14.46
CA MET A 560 26.67 -18.10 -13.22
C MET A 560 27.60 -18.01 -12.01
N ASN A 561 28.80 -18.60 -12.12
CA ASN A 561 29.83 -18.53 -11.10
C ASN A 561 30.28 -17.09 -10.85
N ILE A 562 30.53 -16.28 -11.89
CA ILE A 562 30.90 -14.87 -11.73
C ILE A 562 29.84 -14.12 -10.92
N VAL A 563 28.55 -14.24 -11.27
CA VAL A 563 27.47 -13.50 -10.58
C VAL A 563 27.28 -13.99 -9.14
N ALA A 564 27.38 -15.29 -8.90
CA ALA A 564 27.15 -15.86 -7.59
C ALA A 564 28.33 -15.64 -6.63
N LEU A 565 29.58 -15.71 -7.13
CA LEU A 565 30.79 -15.53 -6.35
C LEU A 565 31.14 -14.06 -6.10
N THR A 566 30.62 -13.13 -6.91
CA THR A 566 30.76 -11.69 -6.69
C THR A 566 29.73 -11.11 -5.72
N ASP A 567 28.77 -11.92 -5.28
CA ASP A 567 27.84 -11.52 -4.22
C ASP A 567 28.62 -11.39 -2.89
N PRO A 568 28.55 -10.23 -2.19
CA PRO A 568 29.38 -9.98 -1.00
C PRO A 568 29.17 -11.01 0.11
N LEU A 569 27.93 -11.46 0.34
CA LEU A 569 27.61 -12.45 1.36
C LEU A 569 28.17 -13.82 1.00
N ASN A 570 27.99 -14.28 -0.24
CA ASN A 570 28.59 -15.54 -0.70
C ASN A 570 30.12 -15.48 -0.67
N TYR A 571 30.71 -14.37 -1.12
CA TYR A 571 32.17 -14.19 -1.11
C TYR A 571 32.72 -14.28 0.32
N PHE A 572 32.09 -13.59 1.27
CA PHE A 572 32.49 -13.64 2.68
C PHE A 572 32.30 -15.05 3.27
N TRP A 573 31.15 -15.68 3.01
CA TRP A 573 30.87 -17.05 3.46
C TRP A 573 31.90 -18.04 2.92
N LEU A 574 32.23 -17.95 1.63
CA LEU A 574 33.23 -18.78 0.98
C LEU A 574 34.61 -18.55 1.59
N HIS A 575 35.00 -17.30 1.85
CA HIS A 575 36.29 -16.98 2.46
C HIS A 575 36.43 -17.55 3.89
N LEU A 576 35.35 -17.46 4.69
CA LEU A 576 35.31 -18.06 6.04
C LEU A 576 35.38 -19.60 5.99
N HIS A 577 34.76 -20.22 4.99
CA HIS A 577 34.72 -21.68 4.83
C HIS A 577 35.80 -22.23 3.88
N ALA A 578 36.70 -21.39 3.38
CA ALA A 578 37.67 -21.75 2.34
C ALA A 578 38.65 -22.86 2.75
N ASN A 579 38.82 -23.08 4.05
CA ASN A 579 39.65 -24.16 4.60
C ASN A 579 38.93 -25.52 4.68
N ARG A 580 37.62 -25.56 4.47
CA ARG A 580 36.78 -26.77 4.59
C ARG A 580 36.37 -27.34 3.23
N ILE A 581 36.38 -26.50 2.19
CA ILE A 581 35.95 -26.89 0.84
C ILE A 581 37.18 -27.29 0.03
N VAL A 582 37.14 -28.52 -0.51
CA VAL A 582 38.18 -29.08 -1.38
C VAL A 582 37.62 -29.14 -2.79
N LEU A 583 38.39 -28.67 -3.76
CA LEU A 583 38.13 -28.88 -5.18
C LEU A 583 39.15 -29.88 -5.73
N HIS A 584 38.67 -30.68 -6.67
CA HIS A 584 39.45 -31.72 -7.33
C HIS A 584 39.69 -31.30 -8.77
N LYS A 585 40.97 -31.28 -9.18
CA LYS A 585 41.38 -31.02 -10.57
C LYS A 585 41.43 -32.34 -11.31
N TYR A 586 40.73 -32.39 -12.42
CA TYR A 586 40.63 -33.57 -13.25
C TYR A 586 41.24 -33.30 -14.62
N ARG A 587 41.70 -34.36 -15.29
CA ARG A 587 42.17 -34.34 -16.68
C ARG A 587 41.37 -35.33 -17.50
N HIS A 588 40.75 -34.83 -18.56
CA HIS A 588 40.06 -35.65 -19.53
C HIS A 588 41.10 -36.36 -20.42
N PRO A 589 41.07 -37.69 -20.55
CA PRO A 589 42.13 -38.44 -21.24
C PRO A 589 42.16 -38.17 -22.76
N SER A 590 41.00 -38.00 -23.41
CA SER A 590 40.94 -37.80 -24.87
C SER A 590 41.19 -36.37 -25.34
N THR A 591 40.82 -35.35 -24.56
CA THR A 591 41.02 -33.93 -24.93
C THR A 591 42.23 -33.29 -24.24
N ASN A 592 42.79 -33.96 -23.22
CA ASN A 592 43.82 -33.43 -22.33
C ASN A 592 43.41 -32.12 -21.61
N GLU A 593 42.12 -31.75 -21.66
CA GLU A 593 41.60 -30.59 -20.95
C GLU A 593 41.58 -30.86 -19.44
N THR A 594 41.99 -29.87 -18.65
CA THR A 594 41.88 -29.93 -17.20
C THR A 594 40.78 -29.03 -16.69
N PHE A 595 39.97 -29.51 -15.74
CA PHE A 595 38.91 -28.73 -15.12
C PHE A 595 38.82 -28.99 -13.61
N TRP A 596 38.26 -28.04 -12.88
CA TRP A 596 37.98 -28.14 -11.46
C TRP A 596 36.55 -28.61 -11.20
N HIS A 597 36.36 -29.49 -10.23
CA HIS A 597 35.05 -30.01 -9.87
C HIS A 597 34.97 -30.32 -8.36
N PRO A 598 33.83 -30.07 -7.69
CA PRO A 598 33.70 -30.27 -6.24
C PRO A 598 33.46 -31.73 -5.83
N LEU A 599 32.93 -32.57 -6.73
CA LEU A 599 32.70 -33.99 -6.42
C LEU A 599 33.98 -34.84 -6.49
N PRO A 600 34.07 -35.91 -5.68
CA PRO A 600 35.16 -36.88 -5.74
C PRO A 600 35.10 -37.76 -7.00
N GLN A 601 36.23 -38.34 -7.38
CA GLN A 601 36.44 -39.03 -8.66
C GLN A 601 35.41 -40.12 -8.95
N HIS A 602 35.05 -40.92 -7.93
CA HIS A 602 34.07 -42.00 -8.08
C HIS A 602 32.67 -41.49 -8.46
N LYS A 603 32.25 -40.31 -7.97
CA LYS A 603 30.96 -39.72 -8.33
C LYS A 603 30.97 -39.14 -9.74
N ILE A 604 32.07 -38.48 -10.14
CA ILE A 604 32.22 -37.93 -11.50
C ILE A 604 32.22 -39.04 -12.54
N ASN A 605 32.99 -40.10 -12.30
CA ASN A 605 33.02 -41.26 -13.19
C ASN A 605 31.69 -42.01 -13.24
N GLY A 606 30.85 -41.91 -12.19
CA GLY A 606 29.49 -42.43 -12.20
C GLY A 606 28.49 -41.56 -13.00
N ILE A 607 28.77 -40.27 -13.17
CA ILE A 607 27.94 -39.33 -13.95
C ILE A 607 28.30 -39.43 -15.45
N HIS A 608 29.59 -39.57 -15.78
CA HIS A 608 30.05 -39.81 -17.14
C HIS A 608 29.88 -41.29 -17.52
N LEU A 609 28.67 -41.66 -17.93
CA LEU A 609 28.28 -43.01 -18.37
C LEU A 609 29.00 -43.55 -19.64
N ASN A 610 30.00 -42.83 -20.17
CA ASN A 610 30.73 -43.19 -21.40
C ASN A 610 32.26 -43.23 -21.17
N THR A 611 32.84 -44.42 -21.38
CA THR A 611 34.22 -44.91 -21.65
C THR A 611 35.51 -44.14 -21.30
N ASP A 612 35.49 -42.83 -21.08
CA ASP A 612 36.70 -42.06 -20.75
C ASP A 612 36.71 -41.71 -19.25
N HIS A 613 37.26 -42.61 -18.43
CA HIS A 613 37.44 -42.33 -17.01
C HIS A 613 38.34 -41.12 -16.80
N VAL A 614 37.84 -40.14 -16.06
CA VAL A 614 38.57 -38.91 -15.79
C VAL A 614 39.63 -39.19 -14.71
N THR A 615 40.85 -38.71 -14.94
CA THR A 615 41.97 -38.92 -14.01
C THR A 615 42.09 -37.75 -13.05
N LEU A 616 42.20 -38.04 -11.75
CA LEU A 616 42.45 -37.03 -10.73
C LEU A 616 43.91 -36.55 -10.85
N VAL A 617 44.11 -35.26 -11.12
CA VAL A 617 45.44 -34.64 -11.24
C VAL A 617 45.93 -34.14 -9.90
N SER A 618 45.07 -33.41 -9.18
CA SER A 618 45.42 -32.78 -7.92
C SER A 618 44.18 -32.46 -7.10
N THR A 619 44.31 -32.42 -5.79
CA THR A 619 43.30 -31.88 -4.88
C THR A 619 43.82 -30.60 -4.26
N SER A 620 42.96 -29.59 -4.13
CA SER A 620 43.37 -28.30 -3.57
C SER A 620 42.23 -27.69 -2.77
N LEU A 621 42.60 -27.05 -1.65
CA LEU A 621 41.67 -26.24 -0.88
C LEU A 621 41.30 -24.99 -1.67
N VAL A 622 40.03 -24.58 -1.61
CA VAL A 622 39.54 -23.37 -2.30
C VAL A 622 40.41 -22.16 -2.01
N LYS A 623 40.91 -22.01 -0.77
CA LYS A 623 41.80 -20.91 -0.36
C LYS A 623 43.07 -20.76 -1.21
N ARG A 624 43.57 -21.84 -1.79
CA ARG A 624 44.82 -21.83 -2.59
C ARG A 624 44.60 -21.56 -4.07
N LEU A 625 43.34 -21.55 -4.50
CA LEU A 625 42.97 -21.37 -5.89
C LEU A 625 42.77 -19.88 -6.20
N SER A 626 43.09 -19.52 -7.43
CA SER A 626 42.86 -18.18 -7.96
C SER A 626 41.36 -17.93 -8.27
N TRP A 627 40.97 -16.67 -8.39
CA TRP A 627 39.61 -16.28 -8.79
C TRP A 627 39.15 -16.94 -10.10
N LEU A 628 40.05 -16.99 -11.09
CA LEU A 628 39.79 -17.65 -12.38
C LEU A 628 39.48 -19.14 -12.20
N GLU A 629 40.22 -19.83 -11.33
CA GLU A 629 39.96 -21.25 -11.04
C GLU A 629 38.65 -21.50 -10.30
N TRP A 630 38.17 -20.54 -9.50
CA TRP A 630 36.83 -20.61 -8.89
C TRP A 630 35.74 -20.43 -9.95
N VAL A 631 35.92 -19.46 -10.83
CA VAL A 631 34.98 -19.11 -11.90
C VAL A 631 34.86 -20.22 -12.95
N ASP A 632 35.97 -20.89 -13.26
CA ASP A 632 36.04 -21.99 -14.24
C ASP A 632 35.71 -23.38 -13.63
N CYS A 633 35.25 -23.42 -12.36
CA CYS A 633 34.78 -24.65 -11.73
C CYS A 633 33.46 -25.13 -12.37
N HIS A 634 33.45 -26.40 -12.78
CA HIS A 634 32.32 -27.07 -13.41
C HIS A 634 31.25 -27.52 -12.41
#